data_AF-A0A349X6M7-F1
#
_entry.id   AF-A0A349X6M7-F1
#
_cell.length_a   1.000
_cell.length_b   1.000
_cell.length_c   1.000
_cell.angle_alpha   90.00
_cell.angle_beta   90.00
_cell.angle_gamma   90.00
#
_symmetry.space_group_name_H-M   'P 1'
#
loop_
_entity.id
_entity.type
_entity.pdbx_description
1 polymer ?
#
loop_
_entity_poly.entity_id
_entity_poly.type
_entity_poly.pdbx_seq_one_letter_code
_entity_poly.pdbx_strand_id
1 'polypeptide(L)'
;MEDNPLNHRNSPLDSALALVKNELRAVDQTINSNLKSDVALINQLGQYIIQAGGKRLRPVALLLAAKALSVSESSGSERDKLEVPEHAITLAAIIE
;
A
#
# COMPACT_ATOMS: atom_id res chain seq x y z
N MET A 1 -18.36 16.22 -34.01
CA MET A 1 -17.11 15.88 -34.70
C MET A 1 -16.09 16.89 -34.21
N GLU A 2 -15.25 16.62 -33.23
CA GLU A 2 -14.57 15.37 -32.91
C GLU A 2 -14.66 15.07 -31.40
N ASP A 3 -15.22 13.91 -31.05
CA ASP A 3 -14.96 13.28 -29.77
C ASP A 3 -13.48 12.90 -29.75
N ASN A 4 -12.67 13.58 -28.94
CA ASN A 4 -11.29 13.21 -28.71
C ASN A 4 -11.26 11.97 -27.80
N PRO A 5 -10.86 10.78 -28.32
CA PRO A 5 -10.91 9.54 -27.56
C PRO A 5 -9.86 9.46 -26.45
N LEU A 6 -9.01 10.48 -26.27
CA LEU A 6 -7.96 10.49 -25.25
C LEU A 6 -8.39 11.08 -23.90
N ASN A 7 -9.64 11.55 -23.76
CA ASN A 7 -10.09 12.19 -22.53
C ASN A 7 -11.02 11.26 -21.74
N HIS A 8 -10.42 10.36 -20.95
CA HIS A 8 -10.87 9.73 -19.69
C HIS A 8 -10.09 8.41 -19.50
N ARG A 9 -9.38 8.23 -18.36
CA ARG A 9 -9.19 6.96 -17.59
C ARG A 9 -7.84 6.97 -16.82
N ASN A 10 -7.92 7.11 -15.49
CA ASN A 10 -6.94 6.80 -14.42
C ASN A 10 -5.47 7.17 -14.65
N SER A 11 -4.90 8.00 -13.77
CA SER A 11 -3.44 8.19 -13.71
C SER A 11 -2.76 6.81 -13.61
N PRO A 12 -1.60 6.57 -14.25
CA PRO A 12 -0.82 5.35 -14.02
C PRO A 12 -0.57 5.09 -12.53
N LEU A 13 -0.47 6.18 -11.75
CA LEU A 13 -0.38 6.13 -10.30
C LEU A 13 -1.66 5.58 -9.65
N ASP A 14 -2.84 5.99 -10.10
CA ASP A 14 -4.12 5.49 -9.57
C ASP A 14 -4.28 3.99 -9.84
N SER A 15 -3.84 3.54 -11.02
CA SER A 15 -3.85 2.13 -11.38
C SER A 15 -2.87 1.32 -10.52
N ALA A 16 -1.66 1.85 -10.28
CA ALA A 16 -0.69 1.24 -9.39
C ALA A 16 -1.20 1.16 -7.94
N LEU A 17 -1.80 2.24 -7.43
CA LEU A 17 -2.42 2.27 -6.10
C LEU A 17 -3.56 1.27 -5.97
N ALA A 18 -4.36 1.08 -7.02
CA ALA A 18 -5.44 0.11 -7.03
C ALA A 18 -4.95 -1.34 -6.88
N LEU A 19 -3.78 -1.68 -7.44
CA LEU A 19 -3.20 -3.04 -7.37
C LEU A 19 -2.76 -3.45 -5.96
N VAL A 20 -2.45 -2.48 -5.09
CA VAL A 20 -1.97 -2.69 -3.72
C VAL A 20 -2.89 -2.07 -2.66
N LYS A 21 -4.15 -1.78 -3.02
CA LYS A 21 -5.10 -1.07 -2.16
C LYS A 21 -5.39 -1.79 -0.85
N ASN A 22 -5.49 -3.12 -0.88
CA ASN A 22 -5.80 -3.90 0.32
C ASN A 22 -4.60 -3.99 1.24
N GLU A 23 -3.42 -4.13 0.65
CA GLU A 23 -2.14 -4.17 1.33
C GLU A 23 -1.83 -2.82 1.97
N LEU A 24 -2.12 -1.70 1.30
CA LEU A 24 -2.02 -0.36 1.89
C LEU A 24 -2.92 -0.18 3.12
N ARG A 25 -4.13 -0.75 3.11
CA ARG A 25 -4.98 -0.76 4.31
C ARG A 25 -4.37 -1.57 5.46
N ALA A 26 -3.73 -2.69 5.15
CA ALA A 26 -3.04 -3.50 6.14
C ALA A 26 -1.80 -2.78 6.70
N VAL A 27 -1.09 -2.02 5.86
CA VAL A 27 -0.01 -1.12 6.28
C VAL A 27 -0.55 -0.05 7.24
N ASP A 28 -1.64 0.64 6.89
CA ASP A 28 -2.25 1.65 7.77
C ASP A 28 -2.67 1.06 9.12
N GLN A 29 -3.24 -0.16 9.11
CA GLN A 29 -3.59 -0.88 10.35
C GLN A 29 -2.35 -1.18 11.19
N THR A 30 -1.27 -1.65 10.57
CA THR A 30 -0.01 -1.97 11.22
C THR A 30 0.65 -0.73 11.84
N ILE A 31 0.66 0.39 11.12
CA ILE A 31 1.16 1.67 11.64
C ILE A 31 0.33 2.09 12.86
N ASN A 32 -1.00 2.06 12.76
CA ASN A 32 -1.89 2.45 13.85
C ASN A 32 -1.76 1.55 15.09
N SER A 33 -1.56 0.24 14.92
CA SER A 33 -1.33 -0.66 16.06
C SER A 33 -0.01 -0.38 16.76
N ASN A 34 1.04 -0.03 16.01
CA ASN A 34 2.38 0.23 16.54
C ASN A 34 2.52 1.60 17.23
N LEU A 35 1.63 2.56 16.95
CA LEU A 35 1.67 3.89 17.54
C LEU A 35 0.90 4.02 18.86
N LYS A 36 0.25 2.95 19.33
CA LYS A 36 -0.45 2.95 20.61
C LYS A 36 0.53 3.16 21.76
N SER A 37 0.24 4.13 22.61
CA SER A 37 1.03 4.46 23.79
C SER A 37 0.13 4.68 25.01
N ASP A 38 0.62 4.37 26.21
CA ASP A 38 -0.05 4.72 27.47
C ASP A 38 -0.03 6.24 27.73
N VAL A 39 0.82 6.98 27.00
CA VAL A 39 0.91 8.44 27.09
C VAL A 39 -0.01 9.07 26.04
N ALA A 40 -1.08 9.72 26.49
CA ALA A 40 -2.09 10.33 25.63
C ALA A 40 -1.53 11.30 24.58
N LEU A 41 -0.52 12.11 24.94
CA LEU A 41 0.10 13.08 24.03
C LEU A 41 0.81 12.40 22.85
N ILE A 42 1.43 11.23 23.07
CA ILE A 42 2.11 10.47 22.02
C ILE A 42 1.09 9.97 20.99
N ASN A 43 -0.08 9.49 21.43
CA ASN A 43 -1.16 9.07 20.52
C ASN A 43 -1.66 10.24 19.66
N GLN A 44 -1.85 11.42 20.25
CA GLN A 44 -2.29 12.62 19.53
C GLN A 44 -1.26 13.07 18.49
N LEU A 45 0.02 13.10 18.87
CA LEU A 45 1.09 13.46 17.96
C LEU A 45 1.24 12.45 16.83
N GLY A 46 1.18 11.16 17.14
CA GLY A 46 1.23 10.08 16.14
C GLY A 46 0.11 10.21 15.11
N GLN A 47 -1.14 10.44 15.56
CA GLN A 47 -2.27 10.68 14.65
C GLN A 47 -2.05 11.91 13.77
N TYR A 48 -1.55 13.01 14.33
CA TYR A 48 -1.26 14.22 13.57
C TYR A 48 -0.22 13.98 12.46
N ILE A 49 0.87 13.25 12.76
CA ILE A 49 1.92 12.92 11.79
C ILE A 49 1.38 12.07 10.65
N ILE A 50 0.58 11.04 10.95
CA ILE A 50 0.02 10.14 9.92
C ILE A 50 -1.00 10.87 9.04
N GLN A 51 -1.85 11.71 9.65
CA GLN A 51 -2.94 12.42 8.96
C GLN A 51 -2.45 13.60 8.11
N ALA A 52 -1.27 14.15 8.40
CA ALA A 52 -0.66 15.23 7.61
C ALA A 52 -0.49 14.86 6.12
N GLY A 53 -0.57 13.56 5.80
CA GLY A 53 -0.77 13.09 4.44
C GLY A 53 0.53 13.02 3.64
N GLY A 54 0.62 11.96 2.84
CA GLY A 54 1.69 11.74 1.89
C GLY A 54 1.20 10.82 0.79
N LYS A 55 1.87 10.81 -0.36
CA LYS A 55 1.51 9.94 -1.50
C LYS A 55 1.78 8.45 -1.25
N ARG A 56 2.31 8.09 -0.07
CA ARG A 56 2.70 6.72 0.34
C ARG A 56 3.57 6.00 -0.71
N LEU A 57 4.39 6.75 -1.45
CA LEU A 57 5.19 6.19 -2.56
C LEU A 57 6.17 5.12 -2.09
N ARG A 58 6.69 5.25 -0.87
CA ARG A 58 7.61 4.28 -0.23
C ARG A 58 6.94 2.91 -0.05
N PRO A 59 5.80 2.78 0.68
CA PRO A 59 5.02 1.55 0.76
C PRO A 59 4.58 1.01 -0.59
N VAL A 60 4.08 1.87 -1.49
CA VAL A 60 3.56 1.46 -2.80
C VAL A 60 4.64 0.77 -3.64
N ALA A 61 5.84 1.34 -3.69
CA ALA A 61 6.94 0.75 -4.44
C ALA A 61 7.33 -0.63 -3.89
N LEU A 62 7.42 -0.77 -2.57
CA LEU A 62 7.76 -2.04 -1.92
C LEU A 62 6.68 -3.11 -2.17
N LEU A 63 5.41 -2.76 -1.97
CA LEU A 63 4.29 -3.70 -2.14
C LEU A 63 4.13 -4.15 -3.59
N LEU A 64 4.34 -3.25 -4.57
CA LEU A 64 4.33 -3.62 -5.99
C LEU A 64 5.48 -4.56 -6.33
N ALA A 65 6.69 -4.30 -5.80
CA ALA A 65 7.84 -5.19 -6.01
C ALA A 65 7.60 -6.57 -5.39
N ALA A 66 7.10 -6.63 -4.15
CA ALA A 66 6.77 -7.89 -3.47
C ALA A 66 5.69 -8.68 -4.24
N LYS A 67 4.64 -8.00 -4.73
CA LYS A 67 3.60 -8.62 -5.56
C LYS A 67 4.18 -9.16 -6.87
N ALA A 68 5.04 -8.41 -7.56
CA ALA A 68 5.66 -8.83 -8.81
C ALA A 68 6.57 -10.06 -8.64
N LEU A 69 7.37 -10.10 -7.56
CA LEU A 69 8.22 -11.25 -7.24
C LEU A 69 7.40 -12.50 -6.87
N SER A 70 6.27 -12.32 -6.19
CA SER A 70 5.37 -13.43 -5.83
C SER A 70 4.71 -14.08 -7.05
N VAL A 71 4.60 -13.37 -8.18
CA VAL A 71 4.15 -13.95 -9.46
C VAL A 71 5.18 -14.94 -9.98
N SER A 72 6.45 -14.56 -9.93
CA SER A 72 7.57 -15.31 -10.51
C SER A 72 7.84 -16.64 -9.78
N GLU A 73 7.57 -16.71 -8.47
CA GLU A 73 7.78 -17.93 -7.66
C GLU A 73 6.66 -18.98 -7.86
N SER A 74 5.51 -18.60 -8.43
CA SER A 74 4.37 -19.50 -8.64
C SER A 74 4.52 -20.42 -9.86
N SER A 75 5.49 -21.34 -9.79
CA SER A 75 5.82 -22.31 -10.86
C SER A 75 4.87 -23.51 -10.96
N GLY A 76 3.75 -23.55 -10.24
CA GLY A 76 2.83 -24.69 -10.22
C GLY A 76 1.45 -24.34 -9.69
N SER A 77 0.44 -24.64 -10.52
CA SER A 77 -0.96 -24.93 -10.16
C SER A 77 -1.52 -24.31 -8.87
N GLU A 78 -2.02 -23.08 -8.96
CA GLU A 78 -3.36 -22.65 -8.49
C GLU A 78 -3.48 -21.13 -8.72
N ARG A 79 -4.35 -20.74 -9.66
CA ARG A 79 -4.57 -19.34 -10.07
C ARG A 79 -5.52 -18.60 -9.13
N ASP A 80 -5.30 -18.67 -7.82
CA ASP A 80 -6.12 -17.86 -6.94
C ASP A 80 -5.31 -17.36 -5.74
N LYS A 81 -5.23 -16.02 -5.66
CA LYS A 81 -4.57 -15.21 -4.62
C LYS A 81 -3.05 -15.13 -4.72
N LEU A 82 -2.63 -14.23 -5.62
CA LEU A 82 -1.33 -13.59 -5.58
C LEU A 82 -1.25 -12.68 -4.33
N GLU A 83 -1.04 -13.29 -3.16
CA GLU A 83 -0.97 -12.57 -1.88
C GLU A 83 0.44 -12.00 -1.68
N VAL A 84 0.50 -10.73 -1.28
CA VAL A 84 1.76 -10.13 -0.84
C VAL A 84 2.15 -10.79 0.49
N PRO A 85 3.40 -11.26 0.64
CA PRO A 85 3.84 -11.88 1.88
C PRO A 85 3.64 -10.95 3.08
N GLU A 86 3.20 -11.50 4.22
CA GLU A 86 2.90 -10.71 5.43
C GLU A 86 4.10 -9.84 5.87
N HIS A 87 5.32 -10.36 5.78
CA HIS A 87 6.52 -9.60 6.13
C HIS A 87 6.71 -8.34 5.26
N ALA A 88 6.24 -8.33 4.02
CA ALA A 88 6.33 -7.16 3.15
C ALA A 88 5.37 -6.04 3.61
N ILE A 89 4.24 -6.38 4.24
CA ILE A 89 3.33 -5.41 4.87
C ILE A 89 4.03 -4.77 6.08
N THR A 90 4.66 -5.57 6.93
CA THR A 90 5.42 -5.08 8.09
C THR A 90 6.57 -4.17 7.66
N LEU A 91 7.34 -4.55 6.65
CA LEU A 91 8.41 -3.72 6.11
C LEU A 91 7.87 -2.43 5.49
N ALA A 92 6.75 -2.49 4.77
CA ALA A 92 6.09 -1.32 4.21
C ALA A 92 5.64 -0.32 5.31
N ALA A 93 5.20 -0.83 6.47
CA ALA A 93 4.85 0.00 7.61
C ALA A 93 6.06 0.66 8.30
N ILE A 94 7.22 0.00 8.32
CA ILE A 94 8.45 0.55 8.92
C ILE A 94 9.03 1.70 8.09
N ILE A 95 8.92 1.63 6.77
CA ILE A 95 9.53 2.61 5.86
C ILE A 95 8.65 3.84 5.61
N GLU A 96 7.47 3.94 6.20
CA GLU A 96 6.56 5.09 6.08
C GLU A 96 6.85 6.14 7.14
#